data_AF-A0A8X6J393-F1
#
_entry.id   AF-A0A8X6J393-F1
#
_cell.length_a   1.000
_cell.length_b   1.000
_cell.length_c   1.000
_cell.angle_alpha   90.00
_cell.angle_beta   90.00
_cell.angle_gamma   90.00
#
_symmetry.space_group_name_H-M   'P 1'
#
loop_
_entity.id
_entity.type
_entity.pdbx_description
1 polymer ?
#
loop_
_entity_poly.entity_id
_entity_poly.type
_entity_poly.pdbx_seq_one_letter_code
_entity_poly.pdbx_strand_id
1 'polypeptide(L)'
;MIGYIIRKKPNNIGSIETLKSVYKDRDQVYYRVLSYDHFYRKKTNGVKEERNWLVFSETSKAVYCYACKQFSATSSKLLTGFQNWKTITATLSGHEISKEHILAMCTLYKRSSKFNRIDSQQLQKREHEELYWRKVLKRIISIIKLLSRLGVEFRGHDEGQESTRKGNYLTCLDYLSKYDEFLKLHLQKYANRGRGNVSNLSHQICDEFISIIGKQIKAHIINEIKSAKYYSIVIDSTPDFSHVD
;
A
#
# COMPACT_ATOMS: atom_id res chain seq x y z
N MET A 1 -0.30 6.76 -11.70
CA MET A 1 1.03 6.81 -11.03
C MET A 1 1.38 8.24 -10.62
N ILE A 2 1.20 9.21 -11.51
CA ILE A 2 1.44 10.64 -11.26
C ILE A 2 0.60 11.15 -10.08
N GLY A 3 -0.66 10.71 -9.98
CA GLY A 3 -1.51 11.05 -8.84
C GLY A 3 -1.07 10.53 -7.48
N TYR A 4 -0.40 9.38 -7.44
CA TYR A 4 0.17 8.83 -6.20
C TYR A 4 1.40 9.63 -5.76
N ILE A 5 2.22 10.05 -6.73
CA ILE A 5 3.41 10.89 -6.53
C ILE A 5 3.01 12.30 -6.06
N ILE A 6 1.93 12.87 -6.62
CA ILE A 6 1.45 14.21 -6.25
C ILE A 6 0.70 14.20 -4.90
N ARG A 7 0.04 13.10 -4.53
CA ARG A 7 -0.74 12.98 -3.28
C ARG A 7 0.12 12.70 -2.05
N LYS A 8 1.29 12.07 -2.21
CA LYS A 8 2.22 11.90 -1.09
C LYS A 8 3.11 13.13 -1.00
N LYS A 9 2.88 13.94 0.04
CA LYS A 9 3.83 14.94 0.52
C LYS A 9 5.21 14.26 0.58
N PRO A 10 6.26 14.84 -0.03
CA PRO A 10 7.61 14.31 0.14
C PRO A 10 7.92 14.23 1.63
N ASN A 11 8.43 13.09 2.08
CA ASN A 11 8.79 12.94 3.49
C ASN A 11 9.94 13.90 3.82
N ASN A 12 9.93 14.42 5.05
CA ASN A 12 11.10 15.09 5.59
C ASN A 12 12.27 14.11 5.64
N ILE A 13 13.46 14.57 5.26
CA ILE A 13 14.66 13.74 5.25
C ILE A 13 15.48 14.12 6.48
N GLY A 14 15.58 13.19 7.44
CA GLY A 14 16.38 13.34 8.65
C GLY A 14 15.61 13.81 9.88
N SER A 15 16.34 14.18 10.93
CA SER A 15 15.77 14.74 12.17
C SER A 15 15.77 16.27 12.13
N ILE A 16 14.69 16.90 12.61
CA ILE A 16 14.62 18.36 12.69
C ILE A 16 15.67 18.93 13.68
N GLU A 17 16.08 18.13 14.67
CA GLU A 17 17.02 18.52 15.72
C GLU A 17 18.42 18.80 15.19
N THR A 18 18.75 18.27 14.00
CA THR A 18 20.05 18.48 13.35
C THR A 18 20.10 19.77 12.52
N LEU A 19 18.96 20.44 12.32
CA LEU A 19 18.85 21.74 11.66
C LEU A 19 19.20 22.90 12.60
N LYS A 20 20.47 22.95 13.03
CA LYS A 20 21.03 24.02 13.86
C LYS A 20 21.84 24.97 12.99
N SER A 21 21.52 26.27 13.06
CA SER A 21 22.36 27.32 12.48
C SER A 21 23.08 28.06 13.60
N VAL A 22 24.39 28.20 13.45
CA VAL A 22 25.26 28.92 14.37
C VAL A 22 25.27 30.39 13.98
N TYR A 23 25.02 31.26 14.95
CA TYR A 23 25.14 32.69 14.78
C TYR A 23 26.16 33.23 15.77
N LYS A 24 26.99 34.15 15.29
CA LYS A 24 27.91 34.93 16.12
C LYS A 24 27.39 36.36 16.16
N ASP A 25 27.21 36.89 17.36
CA ASP A 25 27.02 38.32 17.56
C ASP A 25 28.04 38.77 18.60
N ARG A 26 28.91 39.70 18.19
CA ARG A 26 30.14 40.05 18.93
C ARG A 26 30.94 38.77 19.25
N ASP A 27 31.05 38.41 20.53
CA ASP A 27 31.79 37.22 21.03
C ASP A 27 30.88 36.08 21.55
N GLN A 28 29.55 36.24 21.48
CA GLN A 28 28.62 35.20 21.91
C GLN A 28 28.14 34.37 20.73
N VAL A 29 28.33 33.05 20.85
CA VAL A 29 27.79 32.07 19.91
C VAL A 29 26.43 31.62 20.41
N TYR A 30 25.39 31.84 19.62
CA TYR A 30 24.05 31.29 19.90
C TYR A 30 23.57 30.44 18.73
N TYR A 31 22.87 29.38 19.10
CA TYR A 31 22.28 28.44 18.16
C TYR A 31 20.80 28.77 18.00
N ARG A 32 20.33 28.82 16.75
CA ARG A 32 18.89 28.75 16.48
C ARG A 32 18.58 27.45 15.78
N VAL A 33 17.42 26.90 16.10
CA VAL A 33 16.94 25.62 15.59
C VAL A 33 15.59 25.84 14.94
N LEU A 34 15.33 25.11 13.87
CA LEU A 34 13.99 25.02 13.32
C LEU A 34 13.10 24.22 14.29
N SER A 35 12.11 24.88 14.90
CA SER A 35 11.09 24.19 15.72
C SER A 35 9.97 23.61 14.85
N TYR A 36 9.34 22.52 15.32
CA TYR A 36 8.12 21.96 14.73
C TYR A 36 6.98 22.98 14.62
N ASP A 37 6.90 23.98 15.50
CA ASP A 37 5.87 25.03 15.41
C ASP A 37 5.94 25.82 14.09
N HIS A 38 7.10 25.87 13.41
CA HIS A 38 7.21 26.53 12.11
C HIS A 38 6.50 25.77 10.98
N PHE A 39 6.17 24.49 11.18
CA PHE A 39 5.33 23.72 10.26
C PHE A 39 3.84 24.02 10.42
N TYR A 40 3.46 24.87 11.38
CA TYR A 40 2.08 25.27 11.60
C TYR A 40 1.90 26.78 11.43
N ARG A 41 0.82 27.16 10.75
CA ARG A 41 0.32 28.53 10.73
C ARG A 41 -0.74 28.68 11.82
N LYS A 42 -0.66 29.76 12.59
CA LYS A 42 -1.74 30.17 13.49
C LYS A 42 -2.66 31.13 12.73
N LYS A 43 -3.94 30.77 12.60
CA LYS A 43 -4.99 31.64 12.05
C LYS A 43 -5.44 32.65 13.11
N THR A 44 -6.13 33.72 12.68
CA THR A 44 -6.69 34.76 13.57
C THR A 44 -7.72 34.20 14.55
N ASN A 45 -8.37 33.07 14.20
CA ASN A 45 -9.28 32.33 15.06
C ASN A 45 -8.58 31.36 16.04
N GLY A 46 -7.25 31.43 16.16
CA GLY A 46 -6.46 30.58 17.07
C GLY A 46 -6.20 29.15 16.58
N VAL A 47 -6.80 28.73 15.45
CA VAL A 47 -6.60 27.38 14.91
C VAL A 47 -5.21 27.25 14.30
N LYS A 48 -4.49 26.18 14.69
CA LYS A 48 -3.24 25.76 14.05
C LYS A 48 -3.54 24.96 12.79
N GLU A 49 -3.02 25.39 11.66
CA GLU A 49 -3.12 24.70 10.37
C GLU A 49 -1.74 24.25 9.90
N GLU A 50 -1.61 23.00 9.46
CA GLU A 50 -0.32 22.46 9.00
C GLU A 50 0.05 23.04 7.62
N ARG A 51 1.32 23.42 7.48
CA ARG A 51 1.98 23.78 6.22
C ARG A 51 2.31 22.52 5.44
N ASN A 52 1.29 21.98 4.77
CA ASN A 52 1.41 20.74 4.01
C ASN A 52 2.44 20.80 2.87
N TRP A 53 2.82 22.01 2.42
CA TRP A 53 3.78 22.28 1.34
C TRP A 53 5.25 22.37 1.79
N LEU A 54 5.49 22.44 3.10
CA LEU A 54 6.83 22.66 3.69
C LEU A 54 7.52 21.32 3.99
N VAL A 55 8.75 21.17 3.50
CA VAL A 55 9.60 19.99 3.75
C VAL A 55 11.02 20.41 4.08
N PHE A 56 11.72 19.64 4.90
CA PHE A 56 13.13 19.88 5.23
C PHE A 56 14.04 18.76 4.74
N SER A 57 15.30 19.11 4.52
CA SER A 57 16.36 18.16 4.21
C SER A 57 17.55 18.37 5.15
N GLU A 58 17.93 17.31 5.87
CA GLU A 58 19.09 17.29 6.74
C GLU A 58 20.41 17.45 5.96
N THR A 59 20.51 16.87 4.75
CA THR A 59 21.75 16.91 3.95
C THR A 59 22.11 18.34 3.52
N SER A 60 21.13 19.14 3.14
CA SER A 60 21.31 20.54 2.77
C SER A 60 21.05 21.51 3.93
N LYS A 61 20.71 20.98 5.11
CA LYS A 61 20.32 21.75 6.31
C LYS A 61 19.32 22.88 6.05
N ALA A 62 18.41 22.67 5.10
CA ALA A 62 17.53 23.72 4.58
C ALA A 62 16.07 23.27 4.47
N VAL A 63 15.18 24.25 4.44
CA VAL A 63 13.74 24.06 4.24
C VAL A 63 13.33 24.47 2.83
N TYR A 64 12.40 23.73 2.26
CA TYR A 64 11.92 23.88 0.90
C TYR A 64 10.40 23.89 0.83
N CYS A 65 9.87 24.59 -0.17
CA CYS A 65 8.50 24.43 -0.62
C CYS A 65 8.47 23.47 -1.81
N TYR A 66 8.00 22.24 -1.62
CA TYR A 66 8.04 21.26 -2.72
C TYR A 66 7.08 21.64 -3.85
N ALA A 67 5.94 22.27 -3.53
CA ALA A 67 4.98 22.73 -4.53
C ALA A 67 5.61 23.79 -5.45
N CYS A 68 6.27 24.79 -4.87
CA CYS A 68 6.97 25.79 -5.65
C CYS A 68 8.19 25.22 -6.37
N LYS A 69 8.93 24.27 -5.77
CA LYS A 69 10.05 23.60 -6.44
C LYS A 69 9.61 22.88 -7.72
N GLN A 70 8.40 22.32 -7.74
CA GLN A 70 7.87 21.57 -8.88
C GLN A 70 7.16 22.44 -9.93
N PHE A 71 6.50 23.52 -9.51
CA PHE A 71 5.57 24.26 -10.38
C PHE A 71 5.82 25.77 -10.48
N SER A 72 6.74 26.35 -9.69
CA SER A 72 7.08 27.76 -9.81
C SER A 72 8.08 27.97 -10.94
N ALA A 73 7.81 28.93 -11.83
CA ALA A 73 8.78 29.41 -12.82
C ALA A 73 9.79 30.39 -12.21
N THR A 74 9.40 31.11 -11.15
CA THR A 74 10.23 32.13 -10.51
C THR A 74 11.09 31.51 -9.40
N SER A 75 12.36 31.92 -9.34
CA SER A 75 13.26 31.55 -8.26
C SER A 75 12.82 32.22 -6.95
N SER A 76 12.56 31.42 -5.92
CA SER A 76 12.34 31.90 -4.56
C SER A 76 13.35 31.25 -3.61
N LYS A 77 13.61 31.87 -2.46
CA LYS A 77 14.57 31.35 -1.48
C LYS A 77 14.20 29.94 -0.98
N LEU A 78 12.91 29.58 -1.02
CA LEU A 78 12.40 28.26 -0.66
C LEU A 78 12.48 27.23 -1.82
N LEU A 79 12.86 27.63 -3.04
CA LEU A 79 13.22 26.70 -4.12
C LEU A 79 14.68 26.23 -4.00
N THR A 80 15.61 27.13 -3.66
CA THR A 80 17.04 26.82 -3.55
C THR A 80 17.41 26.25 -2.18
N GLY A 81 16.62 26.58 -1.15
CA GLY A 81 16.76 26.09 0.21
C GLY A 81 16.94 27.24 1.18
N PHE A 82 16.09 27.31 2.19
CA PHE A 82 16.13 28.37 3.19
C PHE A 82 16.71 27.88 4.51
N GLN A 83 17.71 28.58 5.04
CA GLN A 83 18.47 28.19 6.23
C GLN A 83 18.47 29.26 7.35
N ASN A 84 17.87 30.43 7.12
CA ASN A 84 17.92 31.54 8.07
C ASN A 84 16.77 31.49 9.09
N TRP A 85 16.98 30.77 10.18
CA TRP A 85 15.97 30.58 11.24
C TRP A 85 15.58 31.86 11.98
N LYS A 86 16.32 32.96 11.83
CA LYS A 86 15.93 34.25 12.42
C LYS A 86 14.67 34.83 11.78
N THR A 87 14.56 34.72 10.47
CA THR A 87 13.50 35.34 9.67
C THR A 87 12.55 34.31 9.07
N ILE A 88 12.64 33.05 9.50
CA ILE A 88 11.83 31.95 8.96
C ILE A 88 10.33 32.25 9.06
N THR A 89 9.84 32.69 10.21
CA THR A 89 8.40 32.93 10.43
C THR A 89 7.86 33.99 9.47
N ALA A 90 8.58 35.12 9.32
CA ALA A 90 8.21 36.17 8.38
C ALA A 90 8.30 35.70 6.92
N THR A 91 9.34 34.93 6.59
CA THR A 91 9.56 34.40 5.24
C THR A 91 8.47 33.39 4.85
N LEU A 92 8.09 32.49 5.75
CA LEU A 92 7.02 31.52 5.51
C LEU A 92 5.68 32.23 5.36
N SER A 93 5.32 33.13 6.28
CA SER A 93 4.07 33.89 6.19
C SER A 93 3.97 34.73 4.92
N GLY A 94 5.05 35.38 4.50
CA GLY A 94 5.09 36.12 3.24
C GLY A 94 5.02 35.21 2.00
N HIS A 95 5.69 34.05 2.04
CA HIS A 95 5.65 33.07 0.96
C HIS A 95 4.25 32.49 0.76
N GLU A 96 3.54 32.16 1.85
CA GLU A 96 2.18 31.58 1.79
C GLU A 96 1.17 32.47 1.05
N ILE A 97 1.39 33.78 1.07
CA ILE A 97 0.51 34.79 0.47
C ILE A 97 1.01 35.19 -0.93
N SER A 98 2.21 34.76 -1.32
CA SER A 98 2.80 35.11 -2.61
C SER A 98 1.99 34.52 -3.76
N LYS A 99 1.85 35.29 -4.86
CA LYS A 99 1.09 34.87 -6.04
C LYS A 99 1.68 33.58 -6.64
N GLU A 100 3.00 33.49 -6.65
CA GLU A 100 3.75 32.33 -7.17
C GLU A 100 3.45 31.07 -6.36
N HIS A 101 3.43 31.19 -5.02
CA HIS A 101 3.07 30.08 -4.15
C HIS A 101 1.62 29.64 -4.36
N ILE A 102 0.68 30.57 -4.38
CA ILE A 102 -0.73 30.29 -4.59
C ILE A 102 -0.95 29.61 -5.95
N LEU A 103 -0.33 30.10 -7.03
CA LEU A 103 -0.41 29.49 -8.36
C LEU A 103 0.21 28.08 -8.39
N ALA A 104 1.35 27.87 -7.73
CA ALA A 104 1.99 26.56 -7.62
C ALA A 104 1.11 25.57 -6.86
N MET A 105 0.51 26.00 -5.73
CA MET A 105 -0.43 25.20 -4.95
C MET A 105 -1.72 24.90 -5.72
N CYS A 106 -2.30 25.89 -6.41
CA CYS A 106 -3.45 25.68 -7.28
C CYS A 106 -3.15 24.67 -8.40
N THR A 107 -1.96 24.75 -8.99
CA THR A 107 -1.51 23.80 -10.03
C THR A 107 -1.32 22.40 -9.44
N LEU A 108 -0.70 22.30 -8.27
CA LEU A 108 -0.58 21.06 -7.51
C LEU A 108 -1.96 20.46 -7.25
N TYR A 109 -2.92 21.24 -6.73
CA TYR A 109 -4.27 20.75 -6.43
C TYR A 109 -5.03 20.32 -7.69
N LYS A 110 -5.01 21.13 -8.75
CA LYS A 110 -5.60 20.77 -10.05
C LYS A 110 -5.02 19.47 -10.58
N ARG A 111 -3.70 19.33 -10.55
CA ARG A 111 -3.01 18.10 -10.96
C ARG A 111 -3.14 16.96 -9.94
N SER A 112 -3.50 17.24 -8.68
CA SER A 112 -3.76 16.25 -7.61
C SER A 112 -5.17 15.63 -7.69
N SER A 113 -6.09 16.31 -8.37
CA SER A 113 -7.44 15.83 -8.65
C SER A 113 -7.40 14.59 -9.54
N LYS A 114 -8.33 13.66 -9.30
CA LYS A 114 -8.50 12.46 -10.17
C LYS A 114 -9.15 12.82 -11.51
N PHE A 115 -9.83 13.96 -11.61
CA PHE A 115 -10.54 14.41 -12.80
C PHE A 115 -9.58 14.91 -13.89
N ASN A 116 -9.84 14.52 -15.14
CA ASN A 116 -9.12 14.95 -16.35
C ASN A 116 -7.60 14.70 -16.38
N ARG A 117 -7.09 13.72 -15.64
CA ARG A 117 -5.70 13.28 -15.84
C ARG A 117 -5.56 12.36 -17.04
N ILE A 118 -4.42 12.44 -17.71
CA ILE A 118 -4.05 11.48 -18.77
C ILE A 118 -4.01 10.04 -18.21
N ASP A 119 -3.55 9.85 -16.96
CA ASP A 119 -3.49 8.53 -16.33
C ASP A 119 -4.81 8.08 -15.66
N SER A 120 -5.88 8.88 -15.75
CA SER A 120 -7.16 8.57 -15.10
C SER A 120 -7.80 7.30 -15.64
N GLN A 121 -7.85 7.14 -16.96
CA GLN A 121 -8.38 5.94 -17.62
C GLN A 121 -7.56 4.69 -17.25
N GLN A 122 -6.23 4.81 -17.20
CA GLN A 122 -5.36 3.68 -16.83
C GLN A 122 -5.53 3.27 -15.37
N LEU A 123 -5.69 4.24 -14.47
CA LEU A 123 -5.99 3.99 -13.07
C LEU A 123 -7.35 3.31 -12.89
N GLN A 124 -8.38 3.77 -13.60
CA GLN A 124 -9.71 3.14 -13.57
C GLN A 124 -9.67 1.70 -14.08
N LYS A 125 -8.98 1.44 -15.20
CA LYS A 125 -8.78 0.07 -15.71
C LYS A 125 -8.11 -0.82 -14.68
N ARG A 126 -7.02 -0.34 -14.06
CA ARG A 126 -6.32 -1.06 -13.00
C ARG A 126 -7.22 -1.34 -11.78
N GLU A 127 -7.94 -0.32 -11.28
CA GLU A 127 -8.85 -0.48 -10.14
C GLU A 127 -9.95 -1.52 -10.46
N HIS A 128 -10.46 -1.52 -11.71
CA HIS A 128 -11.43 -2.50 -12.17
C HIS A 128 -10.85 -3.93 -12.24
N GLU A 129 -9.64 -4.09 -12.77
CA GLU A 129 -8.93 -5.38 -12.80
C GLU A 129 -8.61 -5.90 -11.40
N GLU A 130 -8.15 -5.04 -10.49
CA GLU A 130 -7.91 -5.41 -9.10
C GLU A 130 -9.20 -5.88 -8.43
N LEU A 131 -10.32 -5.18 -8.64
CA LEU A 131 -11.62 -5.57 -8.10
C LEU A 131 -12.10 -6.89 -8.71
N TYR A 132 -11.90 -7.09 -10.01
CA TYR A 132 -12.21 -8.33 -10.71
C TYR A 132 -11.47 -9.51 -10.10
N TRP A 133 -10.14 -9.44 -9.97
CA TRP A 133 -9.34 -10.53 -9.41
C TRP A 133 -9.64 -10.78 -7.93
N ARG A 134 -9.91 -9.73 -7.14
CA ARG A 134 -10.38 -9.89 -5.75
C ARG A 134 -11.69 -10.68 -5.67
N LYS A 135 -12.62 -10.46 -6.60
CA LYS A 135 -13.89 -11.21 -6.67
C LYS A 135 -13.65 -12.68 -7.02
N VAL A 136 -12.74 -12.97 -7.94
CA VAL A 136 -12.34 -14.35 -8.31
C VAL A 136 -11.72 -15.05 -7.10
N LEU A 137 -10.70 -14.44 -6.48
CA LEU A 137 -9.96 -15.01 -5.34
C LEU A 137 -10.86 -15.30 -4.14
N LYS A 138 -11.84 -14.43 -3.85
CA LYS A 138 -12.80 -14.66 -2.76
C LYS A 138 -13.56 -15.98 -2.91
N ARG A 139 -13.97 -16.33 -4.14
CA ARG A 139 -14.70 -17.58 -4.42
C ARG A 139 -13.79 -18.79 -4.30
N ILE A 140 -12.60 -18.72 -4.90
CA ILE A 140 -11.58 -19.77 -4.80
C ILE A 140 -11.26 -20.08 -3.34
N ILE A 141 -10.95 -19.06 -2.54
CA ILE A 141 -10.65 -19.22 -1.10
C ILE A 141 -11.85 -19.80 -0.35
N SER A 142 -13.09 -19.45 -0.74
CA SER A 142 -14.29 -20.00 -0.09
C SER A 142 -14.44 -21.49 -0.35
N ILE A 143 -14.17 -21.95 -1.57
CA ILE A 143 -14.15 -23.38 -1.92
C ILE A 143 -13.02 -24.09 -1.19
N ILE A 144 -11.82 -23.50 -1.14
CA ILE A 144 -10.69 -24.11 -0.43
C ILE A 144 -11.02 -24.30 1.05
N LYS A 145 -11.60 -23.28 1.70
CA LYS A 145 -12.06 -23.38 3.09
C LYS A 145 -13.13 -24.44 3.27
N LEU A 146 -14.09 -24.54 2.35
CA LEU A 146 -15.14 -25.56 2.40
C LEU A 146 -14.55 -26.97 2.37
N LEU A 147 -13.70 -27.27 1.39
CA LEU A 147 -13.07 -28.59 1.25
C LEU A 147 -12.18 -28.92 2.44
N SER A 148 -11.38 -27.94 2.90
CA SER A 148 -10.55 -28.08 4.11
C SER A 148 -11.39 -28.45 5.34
N ARG A 149 -12.54 -27.77 5.52
CA ARG A 149 -13.42 -28.01 6.67
C ARG A 149 -14.09 -29.37 6.63
N LEU A 150 -14.38 -29.87 5.43
CA LEU A 150 -14.96 -31.20 5.22
C LEU A 150 -13.91 -32.32 5.30
N GLY A 151 -12.62 -32.00 5.28
CA GLY A 151 -11.55 -33.00 5.27
C GLY A 151 -11.50 -33.83 3.98
N VAL A 152 -12.02 -33.29 2.88
CA VAL A 152 -12.08 -34.01 1.59
C VAL A 152 -10.91 -33.62 0.70
N GLU A 153 -10.49 -34.56 -0.15
CA GLU A 153 -9.41 -34.35 -1.11
C GLU A 153 -9.78 -33.27 -2.12
N PHE A 154 -8.82 -32.42 -2.49
CA PHE A 154 -9.04 -31.34 -3.45
C PHE A 154 -8.95 -31.81 -4.90
N ARG A 155 -8.08 -32.80 -5.13
CA ARG A 155 -7.64 -33.28 -6.45
C ARG A 155 -8.32 -34.58 -6.82
N GLY A 156 -8.40 -34.83 -8.12
CA GLY A 156 -8.89 -36.09 -8.67
C GLY A 156 -7.73 -36.95 -9.16
N HIS A 157 -8.02 -38.22 -9.45
CA HIS A 157 -7.00 -39.10 -10.05
C HIS A 157 -6.67 -38.73 -11.50
N ASP A 158 -7.64 -38.17 -12.23
CA ASP A 158 -7.50 -37.68 -13.60
C ASP A 158 -8.25 -36.35 -13.75
N GLU A 159 -7.55 -35.33 -14.23
CA GLU A 159 -8.03 -33.94 -14.33
C GLU A 159 -8.10 -33.47 -15.79
N GLY A 160 -8.00 -34.41 -16.74
CA GLY A 160 -8.18 -34.15 -18.17
C GLY A 160 -9.57 -33.59 -18.51
N GLN A 161 -9.67 -32.91 -19.67
CA GLN A 161 -10.89 -32.21 -20.09
C GLN A 161 -12.13 -33.13 -20.18
N GLU A 162 -11.92 -34.40 -20.54
CA GLU A 162 -12.96 -35.44 -20.64
C GLU A 162 -13.08 -36.30 -19.37
N SER A 163 -12.26 -36.04 -18.36
CA SER A 163 -12.33 -36.85 -17.14
C SER A 163 -13.63 -36.59 -16.40
N THR A 164 -14.28 -37.68 -15.99
CA THR A 164 -15.44 -37.64 -15.08
C THR A 164 -15.03 -37.35 -13.64
N ARG A 165 -13.74 -37.38 -13.32
CA ARG A 165 -13.20 -37.29 -11.94
C ARG A 165 -12.17 -36.17 -11.76
N LYS A 166 -12.49 -34.95 -12.22
CA LYS A 166 -11.62 -33.75 -12.16
C LYS A 166 -11.25 -33.23 -10.76
N GLY A 167 -11.60 -33.94 -9.70
CA GLY A 167 -11.35 -33.55 -8.31
C GLY A 167 -12.39 -32.60 -7.74
N ASN A 168 -12.59 -32.67 -6.42
CA ASN A 168 -13.65 -31.95 -5.73
C ASN A 168 -13.53 -30.42 -5.88
N TYR A 169 -12.31 -29.89 -6.04
CA TYR A 169 -12.09 -28.46 -6.25
C TYR A 169 -12.71 -27.96 -7.56
N LEU A 170 -12.40 -28.60 -8.69
CA LEU A 170 -12.96 -28.21 -9.99
C LEU A 170 -14.47 -28.48 -10.04
N THR A 171 -14.92 -29.60 -9.45
CA THR A 171 -16.37 -29.88 -9.34
C THR A 171 -17.11 -28.81 -8.55
N CYS A 172 -16.55 -28.31 -7.45
CA CYS A 172 -17.14 -27.22 -6.67
C CYS A 172 -17.18 -25.90 -7.47
N LEU A 173 -16.13 -25.58 -8.24
CA LEU A 173 -16.11 -24.40 -9.11
C LEU A 173 -17.19 -24.48 -10.18
N ASP A 174 -17.31 -25.63 -10.85
CA ASP A 174 -18.33 -25.88 -11.87
C ASP A 174 -19.74 -25.78 -11.28
N TYR A 175 -19.96 -26.37 -10.12
CA TYR A 175 -21.26 -26.31 -9.44
C TYR A 175 -21.62 -24.88 -9.00
N LEU A 176 -20.67 -24.15 -8.38
CA LEU A 176 -20.88 -22.77 -7.95
C LEU A 176 -21.18 -21.85 -9.13
N SER A 177 -20.56 -22.11 -10.29
CA SER A 177 -20.78 -21.32 -11.51
C SER A 177 -22.22 -21.39 -12.03
N LYS A 178 -23.00 -22.42 -11.67
CA LYS A 178 -24.44 -22.50 -12.04
C LYS A 178 -25.28 -21.41 -11.38
N TYR A 179 -24.83 -20.91 -10.24
CA TYR A 179 -25.55 -19.91 -9.44
C TYR A 179 -24.83 -18.55 -9.37
N ASP A 180 -23.59 -18.49 -9.83
CA ASP A 180 -22.76 -17.29 -9.82
C ASP A 180 -22.35 -16.90 -11.23
N GLU A 181 -23.12 -15.98 -11.82
CA GLU A 181 -22.92 -15.52 -13.21
C GLU A 181 -21.51 -14.92 -13.41
N PHE A 182 -20.94 -14.26 -12.39
CA PHE A 182 -19.59 -13.74 -12.48
C PHE A 182 -18.55 -14.88 -12.59
N LEU A 183 -18.70 -15.91 -11.77
CA LEU A 183 -17.81 -17.07 -11.82
C LEU A 183 -17.97 -17.83 -13.14
N LYS A 184 -19.20 -18.01 -13.62
CA LYS A 184 -19.49 -18.62 -14.92
C LYS A 184 -18.78 -17.92 -16.07
N LEU A 185 -18.90 -16.59 -16.17
CA LEU A 185 -18.20 -15.79 -17.17
C LEU A 185 -16.68 -15.91 -17.03
N HIS A 186 -16.16 -15.98 -15.79
CA HIS A 186 -14.74 -16.20 -15.54
C HIS A 186 -14.29 -17.59 -16.04
N LEU A 187 -15.01 -18.67 -15.72
CA LEU A 187 -14.68 -20.03 -16.16
C LEU A 187 -14.74 -20.13 -17.69
N GLN A 188 -15.79 -19.63 -18.34
CA GLN A 188 -15.89 -19.59 -19.80
C GLN A 188 -14.71 -18.85 -20.44
N LYS A 189 -14.28 -17.76 -19.80
CA LYS A 189 -13.17 -16.96 -20.31
C LYS A 189 -11.83 -17.67 -20.11
N TYR A 190 -11.57 -18.35 -18.99
CA TYR A 190 -10.21 -18.76 -18.60
C TYR A 190 -9.96 -20.27 -18.43
N ALA A 191 -10.99 -21.12 -18.30
CA ALA A 191 -10.82 -22.53 -17.95
C ALA A 191 -10.06 -23.34 -19.03
N ASN A 192 -10.19 -22.98 -20.32
CA ASN A 192 -9.70 -23.79 -21.44
C ASN A 192 -8.69 -23.05 -22.35
N ARG A 193 -8.00 -22.02 -21.86
CA ARG A 193 -7.08 -21.22 -22.71
C ARG A 193 -5.67 -21.82 -22.89
N GLY A 194 -5.41 -23.02 -22.38
CA GLY A 194 -4.08 -23.63 -22.41
C GLY A 194 -3.05 -22.95 -21.50
N ARG A 195 -1.78 -23.34 -21.64
CA ARG A 195 -0.66 -22.85 -20.81
C ARG A 195 -0.37 -21.37 -21.06
N GLY A 196 0.11 -20.65 -20.03
CA GLY A 196 0.53 -19.24 -20.14
C GLY A 196 -0.55 -18.20 -19.85
N ASN A 197 -1.76 -18.61 -19.46
CA ASN A 197 -2.84 -17.71 -19.07
C ASN A 197 -3.06 -17.72 -17.55
N VAL A 198 -3.20 -16.53 -16.95
CA VAL A 198 -3.46 -16.38 -15.51
C VAL A 198 -4.94 -16.67 -15.24
N SER A 199 -5.30 -17.93 -15.05
CA SER A 199 -6.68 -18.32 -14.72
C SER A 199 -6.95 -18.29 -13.21
N ASN A 200 -5.94 -18.55 -12.37
CA ASN A 200 -6.10 -18.85 -10.94
C ASN A 200 -6.94 -20.11 -10.64
N LEU A 201 -7.16 -20.96 -11.64
CA LEU A 201 -8.00 -22.16 -11.52
C LEU A 201 -7.18 -23.46 -11.47
N SER A 202 -5.88 -23.41 -11.76
CA SER A 202 -5.05 -24.62 -11.78
C SER A 202 -4.78 -25.13 -10.37
N HIS A 203 -4.54 -26.43 -10.26
CA HIS A 203 -4.23 -27.07 -8.99
C HIS A 203 -2.91 -26.57 -8.38
N GLN A 204 -1.93 -26.17 -9.20
CA GLN A 204 -0.70 -25.53 -8.71
C GLN A 204 -1.00 -24.25 -7.93
N ILE A 205 -1.87 -23.39 -8.46
CA ILE A 205 -2.28 -22.15 -7.78
C ILE A 205 -3.14 -22.49 -6.55
N CYS A 206 -3.99 -23.52 -6.62
CA CYS A 206 -4.75 -24.01 -5.47
C CYS A 206 -3.82 -24.44 -4.32
N ASP A 207 -2.77 -25.22 -4.60
CA ASP A 207 -1.76 -25.62 -3.61
C ASP A 207 -1.03 -24.43 -3.02
N GLU A 208 -0.70 -23.42 -3.83
CA GLU A 208 -0.12 -22.17 -3.32
C GLU A 208 -1.05 -21.48 -2.32
N PHE A 209 -2.35 -21.39 -2.63
CA PHE A 209 -3.32 -20.83 -1.68
C PHE A 209 -3.45 -21.67 -0.41
N ILE A 210 -3.49 -23.00 -0.52
CA ILE A 210 -3.53 -23.92 0.62
C ILE A 210 -2.28 -23.70 1.49
N SER A 211 -1.09 -23.60 0.88
CA SER A 211 0.17 -23.34 1.57
C SER A 211 0.17 -21.99 2.30
N ILE A 212 -0.32 -20.92 1.66
CA ILE A 212 -0.44 -19.59 2.27
C ILE A 212 -1.39 -19.61 3.46
N ILE A 213 -2.58 -20.20 3.29
CA ILE A 213 -3.59 -20.31 4.34
C ILE A 213 -3.05 -21.14 5.50
N GLY A 214 -2.42 -22.29 5.22
CA GLY A 214 -1.81 -23.16 6.22
C GLY A 214 -0.70 -22.46 7.01
N LYS A 215 0.16 -21.67 6.35
CA LYS A 215 1.18 -20.86 7.02
C LYS A 215 0.57 -19.82 7.96
N GLN A 216 -0.50 -19.14 7.55
CA GLN A 216 -1.19 -18.16 8.39
C GLN A 216 -1.86 -18.81 9.61
N ILE A 217 -2.55 -19.94 9.42
CA ILE A 217 -3.17 -20.71 10.50
C ILE A 217 -2.11 -21.19 11.49
N LYS A 218 -1.01 -21.78 11.00
CA LYS A 218 0.10 -22.24 11.84
C LYS A 218 0.69 -21.08 12.66
N ALA A 219 0.93 -19.93 12.04
CA ALA A 219 1.43 -18.75 12.72
C ALA A 219 0.46 -18.26 13.81
N HIS A 220 -0.85 -18.29 13.53
CA HIS A 220 -1.88 -17.94 14.49
C HIS A 220 -1.88 -18.89 15.70
N ILE A 221 -1.90 -20.21 15.47
CA ILE A 221 -1.84 -21.23 16.53
C ILE A 221 -0.57 -21.07 17.38
N ILE A 222 0.59 -20.83 16.76
CA ILE A 222 1.84 -20.61 17.50
C ILE A 222 1.73 -19.37 18.40
N ASN A 223 1.10 -18.30 17.92
CA ASN A 223 0.90 -17.10 18.73
C ASN A 223 -0.06 -17.34 19.91
N GLU A 224 -1.10 -18.14 19.72
CA GLU A 224 -2.00 -18.57 20.80
C GLU A 224 -1.28 -19.43 21.85
N ILE A 225 -0.44 -20.37 21.41
CA ILE A 225 0.38 -21.18 22.34
C ILE A 225 1.34 -20.30 23.14
N LYS A 226 2.00 -19.34 22.49
CA LYS A 226 2.94 -18.42 23.16
C LYS A 226 2.27 -17.49 24.18
N SER A 227 1.00 -17.14 23.96
CA SER A 227 0.25 -16.28 24.89
C SER A 227 -0.47 -17.06 26.00
N ALA A 228 -0.64 -18.38 25.83
CA ALA A 228 -1.27 -19.23 26.81
C ALA A 228 -0.35 -19.46 28.03
N LYS A 229 -0.92 -19.36 29.24
CA LYS A 229 -0.21 -19.68 30.49
C LYS A 229 0.08 -21.19 30.62
N TYR A 230 -0.83 -22.02 30.10
CA TYR A 230 -0.74 -23.47 30.12
C TYR A 230 -1.19 -24.02 28.76
N TYR A 231 -0.49 -25.04 28.27
CA TYR A 231 -0.86 -25.80 27.08
C TYR A 231 -0.46 -27.28 27.28
N SER A 232 -1.14 -28.19 26.58
CA SER A 232 -0.82 -29.62 26.58
C SER A 232 -0.54 -30.08 25.15
N ILE A 233 0.42 -30.99 24.98
CA ILE A 233 0.74 -31.62 23.70
C ILE A 233 0.35 -33.10 23.81
N VAL A 234 -0.50 -33.56 22.90
CA VAL A 234 -0.83 -34.98 22.73
C VAL A 234 -0.10 -35.45 21.48
N ILE A 235 0.68 -36.52 21.62
CA ILE A 235 1.40 -37.16 20.52
C ILE A 235 0.67 -38.46 20.24
N ASP A 236 0.12 -38.59 19.04
CA ASP A 236 -0.47 -39.82 18.54
C ASP A 236 0.44 -40.39 17.44
N SER A 237 0.76 -41.67 17.52
CA SER A 237 1.64 -42.36 16.59
C SER A 237 0.95 -43.60 16.06
N THR A 238 0.59 -43.57 14.78
CA THR A 238 0.07 -44.72 14.04
C THR A 238 1.20 -45.38 13.26
N PRO A 239 1.50 -46.67 13.48
CA PRO A 239 2.47 -47.39 12.66
C PRO A 239 1.93 -47.53 11.23
N ASP A 240 2.68 -47.07 10.24
CA ASP A 240 2.40 -47.32 8.84
C ASP A 240 2.96 -48.69 8.43
N PHE A 241 2.18 -49.47 7.68
CA PHE A 241 2.58 -50.80 7.18
C PHE A 241 3.75 -50.76 6.19
N SER A 242 4.14 -49.57 5.73
CA SER A 242 5.22 -49.37 4.77
C SER A 242 6.63 -49.57 5.34
N HIS A 243 6.80 -49.72 6.67
CA HIS A 243 8.09 -50.00 7.33
C HIS A 243 9.24 -49.05 6.90
N VAL A 244 8.95 -47.75 6.75
CA VAL A 244 9.98 -46.72 6.58
C VAL A 244 9.77 -45.66 7.65
N ASP A 245 10.66 -45.64 8.63
CA ASP A 245 10.83 -44.53 9.58
C ASP A 245 11.64 -43.38 8.96
#